data_AF-A0A2H0M109-F1
#
_entry.id   AF-A0A2H0M109-F1
#
_cell.length_a   1.000
_cell.length_b   1.000
_cell.length_c   1.000
_cell.angle_alpha   90.00
_cell.angle_beta   90.00
_cell.angle_gamma   90.00
#
_symmetry.space_group_name_H-M   'P 1'
#
loop_
_entity.id
_entity.type
_entity.pdbx_description
1 polymer ?
#
loop_
_entity_poly.entity_id
_entity_poly.type
_entity_poly.pdbx_seq_one_letter_code
_entity_poly.pdbx_strand_id
1 'polypeptide(L)'
;MNISQECKKKIEKIMAEFKCPKDFKCYKAGLENICKAKDRGLIKYIDCLEADPMDCIFAVAFGTGYFCRCPLRVYIVKELKK
;
A
#
# COMPACT_ATOMS: atom_id res chain seq x y z
N MET A 1 -10.98 -12.34 7.14
CA MET A 1 -12.03 -11.48 6.52
C MET A 1 -12.17 -11.72 5.01
N ASN A 2 -13.34 -11.51 4.38
CA ASN A 2 -13.61 -11.86 2.97
C ASN A 2 -13.56 -10.62 2.03
N ILE A 3 -12.52 -10.49 1.21
CA ILE A 3 -12.44 -9.49 0.12
C ILE A 3 -13.33 -9.96 -1.03
N SER A 4 -14.13 -9.07 -1.64
CA SER A 4 -14.96 -9.42 -2.80
C SER A 4 -14.09 -9.89 -3.98
N GLN A 5 -14.63 -10.75 -4.84
CA GLN A 5 -13.92 -11.18 -6.05
C GLN A 5 -13.52 -10.01 -6.96
N GLU A 6 -14.34 -8.96 -7.00
CA GLU A 6 -14.04 -7.75 -7.77
C GLU A 6 -12.80 -7.01 -7.22
N CYS A 7 -12.72 -6.84 -5.90
CA CYS A 7 -11.55 -6.23 -5.26
C CYS A 7 -10.28 -7.07 -5.49
N LYS A 8 -10.38 -8.42 -5.47
CA LYS A 8 -9.25 -9.31 -5.81
C LYS A 8 -8.77 -9.09 -7.24
N LYS A 9 -9.68 -9.08 -8.23
CA LYS A 9 -9.33 -8.80 -9.63
C LYS A 9 -8.66 -7.43 -9.81
N LYS A 10 -9.10 -6.41 -9.06
CA LYS A 10 -8.51 -5.07 -9.12
C LYS A 10 -7.10 -5.05 -8.51
N ILE A 11 -6.89 -5.76 -7.40
CA ILE A 11 -5.56 -5.94 -6.80
C ILE A 11 -4.62 -6.65 -7.76
N GLU A 12 -5.05 -7.75 -8.38
CA GLU A 12 -4.26 -8.48 -9.38
C GLU A 12 -3.85 -7.59 -10.55
N LYS A 13 -4.78 -6.78 -11.07
CA LYS A 13 -4.47 -5.79 -12.12
C LYS A 13 -3.40 -4.79 -11.69
N ILE A 14 -3.55 -4.21 -10.49
CA ILE A 14 -2.56 -3.27 -9.94
C ILE A 14 -1.19 -3.96 -9.78
N MET A 15 -1.15 -5.20 -9.30
CA MET A 15 0.10 -5.95 -9.12
C MET A 15 0.77 -6.29 -10.45
N ALA A 16 0.02 -6.42 -11.54
CA ALA A 16 0.57 -6.66 -12.87
C ALA A 16 1.28 -5.42 -13.46
N GLU A 17 0.99 -4.21 -12.98
CA GLU A 17 1.52 -2.95 -13.53
C GLU A 17 2.95 -2.65 -13.09
N PHE A 18 3.48 -3.30 -12.05
CA PHE A 18 4.81 -3.02 -11.54
C PHE A 18 5.46 -4.23 -10.86
N LYS A 19 6.79 -4.28 -10.84
CA LYS A 19 7.52 -5.24 -10.01
C LYS A 19 7.75 -4.66 -8.62
N CYS A 20 7.24 -5.32 -7.59
CA CYS A 20 7.50 -4.93 -6.21
C CYS A 20 8.82 -5.59 -5.74
N PRO A 21 9.83 -4.82 -5.29
CA PRO A 21 11.07 -5.39 -4.76
C PRO A 21 10.84 -6.18 -3.46
N LYS A 22 9.71 -5.95 -2.78
CA LYS A 22 9.30 -6.67 -1.56
C LYS A 22 8.29 -7.77 -1.85
N ASP A 23 8.18 -8.23 -3.10
CA ASP A 23 7.29 -9.30 -3.57
C ASP A 23 5.84 -9.17 -3.05
N PHE A 24 5.34 -7.93 -3.00
CA PHE A 24 3.99 -7.63 -2.51
C PHE A 24 3.69 -8.20 -1.11
N LYS A 25 4.70 -8.28 -0.24
CA LYS A 25 4.56 -8.79 1.15
C LYS A 25 3.40 -8.14 1.91
N CYS A 26 3.11 -6.87 1.63
CA CYS A 26 2.01 -6.12 2.25
C CYS A 26 0.62 -6.69 1.97
N TYR A 27 0.44 -7.41 0.86
CA TYR A 27 -0.80 -8.10 0.52
C TYR A 27 -0.72 -9.59 0.86
N LYS A 28 0.42 -10.24 0.55
CA LYS A 28 0.62 -11.68 0.78
C LYS A 28 0.62 -12.08 2.26
N ALA A 29 1.03 -11.20 3.17
CA ALA A 29 1.01 -11.44 4.61
C ALA A 29 -0.40 -11.46 5.22
N GLY A 30 -1.45 -11.33 4.39
CA GLY A 30 -2.83 -11.21 4.83
C GLY A 30 -3.21 -9.76 5.14
N LEU A 31 -4.46 -9.41 4.83
CA LEU A 31 -4.95 -8.04 5.01
C LEU A 31 -5.01 -7.57 6.48
N GLU A 32 -4.83 -8.48 7.43
CA GLU A 32 -4.91 -8.20 8.87
C GLU A 32 -3.58 -7.63 9.40
N ASN A 33 -2.49 -7.80 8.66
CA ASN A 33 -1.14 -7.30 8.99
C ASN A 33 -0.61 -6.29 7.97
N ILE A 34 -1.48 -5.61 7.21
CA ILE A 34 -1.03 -4.68 6.19
C ILE A 34 -0.34 -3.52 6.87
N CYS A 35 0.97 -3.49 6.69
CA CYS A 35 1.79 -2.32 6.43
C CYS A 35 1.17 -1.03 6.98
N LYS A 36 1.53 -0.68 8.21
CA LYS A 36 1.01 0.47 8.96
C LYS A 36 1.04 1.72 8.07
N ALA A 37 -0.05 2.02 7.41
CA ALA A 37 -0.22 3.20 6.59
C ALA A 37 -1.54 3.83 6.94
N LYS A 38 -1.58 5.15 6.87
CA LYS A 38 -2.75 5.91 7.31
C LYS A 38 -3.17 6.89 6.24
N ASP A 39 -4.47 6.92 5.93
CA ASP A 39 -5.01 7.99 5.11
C ASP A 39 -5.02 9.30 5.91
N ARG A 40 -4.50 10.36 5.30
CA ARG A 40 -4.49 11.74 5.83
C ARG A 40 -5.30 12.71 4.96
N GLY A 41 -6.09 12.20 4.01
CA GLY A 41 -6.87 13.02 3.07
C GLY A 41 -6.11 13.47 1.82
N LEU A 42 -4.85 13.04 1.64
CA LEU A 42 -4.09 13.30 0.43
C LEU A 42 -4.56 12.39 -0.71
N ILE A 43 -4.74 12.93 -1.91
CA ILE A 43 -5.39 12.20 -3.02
C ILE A 43 -4.61 10.93 -3.42
N LYS A 44 -3.28 11.03 -3.59
CA LYS A 44 -2.43 9.94 -4.12
C LYS A 44 -1.41 9.41 -3.12
N TYR A 45 -1.48 9.85 -1.86
CA TYR A 45 -0.49 9.55 -0.84
C TYR A 45 -1.17 9.09 0.44
N ILE A 46 -0.49 8.19 1.14
CA ILE A 46 -0.83 7.76 2.50
C ILE A 46 0.43 7.89 3.36
N ASP A 47 0.29 8.02 4.67
CA ASP A 47 1.45 7.96 5.57
C ASP A 47 2.10 6.58 5.47
N CYS A 48 3.43 6.52 5.37
CA CYS A 48 4.19 5.29 5.48
C CYS A 48 4.72 5.15 6.91
N LEU A 49 4.29 4.11 7.64
CA LEU A 49 4.74 3.83 9.00
C LEU A 49 5.54 2.52 9.08
N GLU A 50 6.14 2.10 7.96
CA GLU A 50 7.16 1.03 7.97
C GLU A 50 8.41 1.53 8.69
N ALA A 51 9.07 0.65 9.44
CA ALA A 51 10.30 1.00 10.16
C ALA A 51 11.44 1.39 9.21
N ASP A 52 11.51 0.76 8.03
CA ASP A 52 12.48 1.09 6.98
C ASP A 52 11.77 1.42 5.65
N PRO A 53 11.36 2.68 5.46
CA PRO A 53 10.70 3.13 4.24
C PRO A 53 11.68 3.30 3.07
N MET A 54 12.98 3.50 3.32
CA MET A 54 13.95 3.85 2.27
C MET A 54 14.17 2.73 1.24
N ASP A 55 14.00 1.48 1.66
CA ASP A 55 14.05 0.30 0.78
C ASP A 55 12.85 0.16 -0.17
N CYS A 56 11.92 1.12 -0.17
CA CYS A 56 10.73 1.09 -1.02
C CYS A 56 10.80 2.18 -2.09
N ILE A 57 10.77 1.80 -3.36
CA ILE A 57 10.71 2.73 -4.52
C ILE A 57 9.49 3.67 -4.51
N PHE A 58 8.48 3.33 -3.69
CA PHE A 58 7.26 4.09 -3.52
C PHE A 58 7.25 4.94 -2.24
N ALA A 59 8.31 4.92 -1.44
CA ALA A 59 8.45 5.84 -0.33
C ALA A 59 8.87 7.22 -0.85
N VAL A 60 8.30 8.26 -0.24
CA VAL A 60 8.60 9.66 -0.54
C VAL A 60 8.91 10.34 0.79
N ALA A 61 10.13 10.81 0.95
CA ALA A 61 10.52 11.59 2.13
C ALA A 61 9.81 12.95 2.12
N PHE A 62 9.24 13.36 3.25
CA PHE A 62 8.62 14.67 3.41
C PHE A 62 8.72 15.16 4.86
N GLY A 63 9.39 16.30 5.05
CA GLY A 63 9.66 16.82 6.39
C GLY A 63 10.42 15.80 7.23
N THR A 64 9.86 15.44 8.38
CA THR A 64 10.41 14.44 9.32
C THR A 64 9.85 13.02 9.12
N GLY A 65 9.03 12.79 8.10
CA GLY A 65 8.35 11.52 7.86
C GLY A 65 8.41 11.04 6.42
N TYR A 66 7.65 9.99 6.15
CA TYR A 66 7.57 9.37 4.82
C TYR A 66 6.13 9.16 4.40
N PHE A 67 5.83 9.53 3.15
CA PHE A 67 4.62 9.12 2.47
C PHE A 67 4.86 7.86 1.65
N CYS A 68 3.78 7.17 1.32
CA CYS A 68 3.75 6.04 0.42
C CYS A 68 2.84 6.36 -0.77
N ARG A 69 3.39 6.22 -1.98
CA ARG A 69 2.65 6.34 -3.26
C ARG A 69 2.43 4.98 -3.94
N CYS A 70 2.59 3.86 -3.22
CA CYS A 70 2.44 2.53 -3.78
C CYS A 70 0.98 2.34 -4.24
N PRO A 71 0.72 2.07 -5.53
CA PRO A 71 -0.66 1.96 -6.04
C PRO A 71 -1.48 0.93 -5.27
N LEU A 72 -0.86 -0.19 -4.90
CA LEU A 72 -1.50 -1.24 -4.13
C LEU A 72 -1.87 -0.78 -2.71
N ARG A 73 -0.93 -0.18 -1.97
CA ARG A 73 -1.22 0.28 -0.59
C ARG A 73 -2.22 1.42 -0.58
N VAL A 74 -2.16 2.33 -1.55
CA VAL A 74 -3.14 3.41 -1.72
C VAL A 74 -4.54 2.84 -1.94
N TYR A 75 -4.68 1.87 -2.86
CA TYR A 75 -5.97 1.20 -3.10
C TYR A 75 -6.50 0.50 -1.85
N ILE A 76 -5.66 -0.26 -1.15
CA ILE A 76 -6.03 -0.96 0.09
C ILE A 76 -6.53 0.02 1.15
N VAL A 77 -5.76 1.07 1.45
CA VAL A 77 -6.09 2.00 2.54
C VAL A 77 -7.28 2.87 2.20
N LYS A 78 -7.37 3.38 0.96
CA LYS A 78 -8.42 4.34 0.57
C LYS A 78 -9.72 3.68 0.16
N GLU A 79 -9.64 2.65 -0.68
CA GLU A 79 -10.82 2.03 -1.29
C GLU A 79 -11.35 0.88 -0.42
N LEU A 80 -10.45 0.04 0.11
CA LEU A 80 -10.86 -1.08 0.97
C LEU A 80 -11.04 -0.67 2.44
N LYS A 81 -10.53 0.52 2.82
CA LYS A 81 -10.50 1.02 4.20
C LYS A 81 -9.92 -0.02 5.17
N LYS A 82 -8.83 -0.65 4.75
CA LYS A 82 -8.10 -1.68 5.49
C LYS A 82 -6.71 -1.19 5.88
#